data_AF-A0A3D0RSQ2-F1
#
_entry.id   AF-A0A3D0RSQ2-F1
#
_cell.length_a   1.000
_cell.length_b   1.000
_cell.length_c   1.000
_cell.angle_alpha   90.00
_cell.angle_beta   90.00
_cell.angle_gamma   90.00
#
_symmetry.space_group_name_H-M   'P 1'
#
loop_
_entity.id
_entity.type
_entity.pdbx_description
1 polymer ?
#
loop_
_entity_poly.entity_id
_entity_poly.type
_entity_poly.pdbx_seq_one_letter_code
_entity_poly.pdbx_strand_id
1 'polypeptide(L)'
;MQTSTSWRSFRTAAWLGWVIESNWTDPFLFAVYSIVKPLSGAAILVIMYGVITQGAYDSALFPYIYLGNAFYIYVGAVMTGVSWAVVDDRELYKTLKYMYIAPINIPIYLLGRGGARFIVGSIAVLITIL
;
A
#
# COMPACT_ATOMS: atom_id res chain seq x y z
N MET A 1 -16.95 20.69 -18.09
CA MET A 1 -17.13 20.51 -16.64
C MET A 1 -15.86 20.99 -15.93
N GLN A 2 -15.88 22.13 -15.25
CA GLN A 2 -14.74 22.58 -14.43
C GLN A 2 -14.66 21.69 -13.18
N THR A 3 -13.80 20.68 -13.20
CA THR A 3 -13.50 19.91 -11.99
C THR A 3 -12.86 20.82 -10.95
N SER A 4 -13.32 20.75 -9.70
CA SER A 4 -12.67 21.44 -8.57
C SER A 4 -11.16 21.18 -8.58
N THR A 5 -10.36 22.23 -8.35
CA THR A 5 -8.88 22.17 -8.33
C THR A 5 -8.36 21.05 -7.43
N SER A 6 -9.06 20.77 -6.33
CA SER A 6 -8.79 19.67 -5.41
C SER A 6 -8.92 18.29 -6.07
N TRP A 7 -10.00 18.05 -6.83
CA TRP A 7 -10.21 16.78 -7.52
C TRP A 7 -9.16 16.52 -8.60
N ARG A 8 -8.81 17.55 -9.37
CA ARG A 8 -7.74 17.45 -10.35
C ARG A 8 -6.41 17.10 -9.68
N SER A 9 -6.10 17.77 -8.56
CA SER A 9 -4.87 17.52 -7.81
C SER A 9 -4.80 16.10 -7.27
N PHE A 10 -5.90 15.62 -6.66
CA PHE A 10 -6.02 14.25 -6.17
C PHE A 10 -5.83 13.22 -7.30
N ARG A 11 -6.58 13.36 -8.40
CA ARG A 11 -6.54 12.40 -9.51
C ARG A 11 -5.15 12.33 -10.15
N THR A 12 -4.51 13.47 -10.38
CA THR A 12 -3.16 13.52 -10.95
C THR A 12 -2.14 12.91 -9.99
N ALA A 13 -2.24 13.19 -8.69
CA ALA A 13 -1.35 12.62 -7.68
C ALA A 13 -1.53 11.10 -7.54
N ALA A 14 -2.77 10.61 -7.58
CA ALA A 14 -3.09 9.18 -7.55
C ALA A 14 -2.55 8.45 -8.79
N TRP A 15 -2.71 9.05 -9.97
CA TRP A 15 -2.14 8.52 -11.20
C TRP A 15 -0.60 8.47 -11.15
N LEU A 16 0.03 9.57 -10.73
CA LEU A 16 1.48 9.63 -10.55
C LEU A 16 1.98 8.57 -9.56
N GLY A 17 1.28 8.40 -8.43
CA GLY A 17 1.55 7.35 -7.45
C GLY A 17 1.51 5.95 -8.08
N TRP A 18 0.49 5.67 -8.88
CA TRP A 18 0.36 4.38 -9.55
C TRP A 18 1.50 4.13 -10.54
N VAL A 19 1.84 5.12 -11.35
CA VAL A 19 2.94 4.99 -12.33
C VAL A 19 4.28 4.76 -11.62
N ILE A 20 4.58 5.52 -10.57
CA ILE A 20 5.83 5.33 -9.82
C ILE A 20 5.88 3.94 -9.18
N GLU A 21 4.77 3.47 -8.60
CA GLU A 21 4.73 2.20 -7.88
C GLU A 21 4.73 0.97 -8.80
N SER A 22 4.20 1.08 -10.02
CA SER A 22 4.15 -0.05 -10.96
C SER A 22 5.38 -0.15 -11.88
N ASN A 23 6.15 0.93 -12.02
CA ASN A 23 7.20 1.02 -13.04
C ASN A 23 8.53 0.29 -12.71
N TRP A 24 8.64 -0.38 -11.55
CA TRP A 24 9.88 -1.06 -11.18
C TRP A 24 10.10 -2.40 -11.91
N THR A 25 9.07 -2.96 -12.57
CA THR A 25 9.16 -4.24 -13.27
C THR A 25 8.11 -4.39 -14.37
N ASP A 26 8.12 -5.51 -15.10
CA ASP A 26 7.10 -5.84 -16.08
C ASP A 26 5.74 -6.12 -15.40
N PRO A 27 4.60 -5.86 -16.09
CA PRO A 27 3.27 -5.98 -15.48
C PRO A 27 2.95 -7.39 -14.92
N PHE A 28 3.53 -8.44 -15.50
CA PHE A 28 3.29 -9.80 -15.06
C PHE A 28 4.03 -10.10 -13.76
N LEU A 29 5.32 -9.77 -13.68
CA LEU A 29 6.11 -9.93 -12.45
C LEU A 29 5.56 -9.06 -11.32
N PHE A 30 5.10 -7.85 -11.63
CA PHE A 30 4.41 -6.98 -10.67
C PHE A 30 3.18 -7.66 -10.06
N ALA A 31 2.34 -8.27 -10.90
CA ALA A 31 1.14 -8.98 -10.45
C ALA A 31 1.50 -10.20 -9.59
N VAL A 32 2.44 -11.04 -10.04
CA VAL A 32 2.90 -12.22 -9.30
C VAL A 32 3.47 -11.81 -7.94
N TYR A 33 4.34 -10.80 -7.90
CA TYR A 33 4.94 -10.33 -6.66
C TYR A 33 3.91 -9.73 -5.69
N SER A 34 2.93 -9.01 -6.21
CA SER A 34 1.84 -8.43 -5.42
C SER A 34 0.95 -9.49 -4.75
N ILE A 35 0.88 -10.71 -5.30
CA ILE A 35 0.12 -11.85 -4.75
C ILE A 35 1.00 -12.69 -3.82
N VAL A 36 2.19 -13.08 -4.29
CA VAL A 36 3.07 -14.01 -3.57
C VAL A 36 3.59 -13.41 -2.27
N LYS A 37 3.92 -12.11 -2.26
CA LYS A 37 4.47 -11.44 -1.08
C LYS A 37 3.53 -11.47 0.14
N PRO A 38 2.25 -11.03 0.06
CA PRO A 38 1.36 -11.09 1.21
C PRO A 38 1.03 -12.53 1.64
N LEU A 39 0.84 -13.45 0.68
CA LEU A 39 0.62 -14.87 0.99
C LEU A 39 1.81 -15.48 1.73
N SER A 40 3.04 -15.17 1.30
CA SER A 40 4.25 -15.64 1.98
C SER A 40 4.35 -15.08 3.40
N GLY A 41 4.00 -13.81 3.59
CA GLY A 41 3.95 -13.17 4.92
C GLY A 41 2.94 -13.84 5.86
N ALA A 42 1.74 -14.14 5.36
CA ALA A 42 0.72 -14.86 6.11
C ALA A 42 1.11 -16.32 6.39
N ALA A 43 1.73 -16.99 5.42
CA ALA A 43 2.20 -18.37 5.57
C ALA A 43 3.22 -18.52 6.70
N ILE A 44 4.13 -17.54 6.88
CA ILE A 44 5.07 -17.53 8.01
C ILE A 44 4.30 -17.60 9.34
N LEU A 45 3.24 -16.80 9.49
CA LEU A 45 2.41 -16.81 10.70
C LEU A 45 1.69 -18.14 10.89
N VAL A 46 1.07 -18.69 9.83
CA VAL A 46 0.33 -19.96 9.89
C VAL A 46 1.25 -21.13 10.27
N ILE A 47 2.44 -21.18 9.68
CA ILE A 47 3.45 -22.21 9.99
C ILE A 47 3.95 -22.04 11.42
N MET A 48 4.34 -20.82 11.81
CA MET A 48 4.82 -20.52 13.16
C MET A 48 3.77 -20.89 14.21
N TYR A 49 2.51 -20.50 14.00
CA TYR A 49 1.40 -20.83 14.89
C TYR A 49 1.19 -22.34 15.01
N GLY A 50 1.22 -23.06 13.89
CA GLY A 50 1.06 -24.52 13.89
C GLY A 50 2.17 -25.24 14.65
N VAL A 51 3.42 -24.81 14.46
CA VAL A 51 4.57 -25.40 15.16
C VAL A 51 4.48 -25.15 16.67
N ILE A 52 4.14 -23.93 17.10
CA ILE A 52 4.09 -23.56 18.53
C ILE A 52 2.90 -24.21 19.24
N THR A 53 1.74 -24.26 18.59
CA THR A 53 0.51 -24.79 19.19
C THR A 53 0.27 -26.27 18.90
N GLN A 54 1.22 -26.94 18.23
CA GLN A 54 1.10 -28.32 17.79
C GLN A 54 -0.15 -28.57 16.92
N GLY A 55 -0.49 -27.61 16.07
CA GLY A 55 -1.59 -27.70 15.10
C GLY A 55 -2.98 -27.33 15.64
N ALA A 56 -3.07 -26.56 16.73
CA ALA A 56 -4.36 -26.17 17.33
C ALA A 56 -5.10 -25.05 16.58
N TYR A 57 -5.35 -25.23 15.28
CA TYR A 57 -6.02 -24.25 14.42
C TYR A 57 -7.51 -24.05 14.74
N ASP A 58 -8.13 -24.97 15.46
CA ASP A 58 -9.52 -24.86 15.94
C ASP A 58 -9.70 -23.85 17.09
N SER A 59 -8.58 -23.41 17.69
CA SER A 59 -8.62 -22.39 18.73
C SER A 59 -9.09 -21.06 18.17
N ALA A 60 -10.00 -20.38 18.87
CA ALA A 60 -10.48 -19.05 18.52
C ALA A 60 -9.34 -18.01 18.38
N LEU A 61 -8.19 -18.26 19.01
CA LEU A 61 -7.01 -17.40 18.91
C LEU A 61 -6.44 -17.34 17.48
N PHE A 62 -6.47 -18.44 16.72
CA PHE A 62 -5.92 -18.48 15.36
C PHE A 62 -6.61 -17.49 14.42
N PRO A 63 -7.96 -17.49 14.27
CA PRO A 63 -8.66 -16.49 13.48
C PRO A 63 -8.37 -15.05 13.91
N TYR A 64 -8.28 -14.76 15.20
CA TYR A 64 -7.99 -13.40 15.68
C TYR A 64 -6.61 -12.91 15.26
N ILE A 65 -5.58 -13.73 15.42
CA ILE A 65 -4.22 -13.38 15.04
C ILE A 65 -4.08 -13.33 13.51
N TYR A 66 -4.70 -14.27 12.80
CA TYR A 66 -4.67 -14.32 11.34
C TYR A 66 -5.33 -13.08 10.70
N LEU A 67 -6.54 -12.73 11.13
CA LEU A 67 -7.23 -11.52 10.66
C LEU A 67 -6.45 -10.26 11.06
N GLY A 68 -5.94 -10.20 12.29
CA GLY A 68 -5.09 -9.10 12.74
C GLY A 68 -3.88 -8.89 11.85
N ASN A 69 -3.19 -9.97 11.46
CA ASN A 69 -2.08 -9.92 10.52
C ASN A 69 -2.48 -9.45 9.13
N ALA A 70 -3.59 -9.94 8.60
CA ALA A 70 -4.12 -9.53 7.30
C ALA A 70 -4.39 -8.01 7.28
N PHE A 71 -5.07 -7.47 8.29
CA PHE A 71 -5.32 -6.03 8.38
C PHE A 71 -4.06 -5.21 8.69
N TYR A 72 -3.06 -5.77 9.36
CA TYR A 72 -1.79 -5.09 9.62
C TYR A 72 -1.04 -4.72 8.34
N ILE A 73 -1.29 -5.42 7.22
CA ILE A 73 -0.76 -5.06 5.89
C ILE A 73 -1.11 -3.61 5.53
N TYR A 74 -2.30 -3.12 5.89
CA TYR A 74 -2.70 -1.74 5.61
C TYR A 74 -1.81 -0.71 6.31
N VAL A 75 -1.43 -0.97 7.56
CA VAL A 75 -0.57 -0.08 8.34
C VAL A 75 0.75 0.10 7.61
N GLY A 76 1.39 -1.02 7.22
CA GLY A 76 2.63 -0.99 6.45
C GLY A 76 2.46 -0.27 5.12
N ALA A 77 1.44 -0.62 4.32
CA ALA A 77 1.23 -0.07 2.99
C ALA A 77 0.95 1.43 3.00
N VAL A 78 0.04 1.89 3.85
CA VAL A 78 -0.39 3.30 3.89
C VAL A 78 0.66 4.19 4.53
N MET A 79 1.25 3.78 5.66
CA MET A 79 2.31 4.56 6.30
C MET A 79 3.52 4.70 5.37
N THR A 80 3.97 3.59 4.80
CA THR A 80 5.11 3.60 3.86
C THR A 80 4.78 4.46 2.64
N GLY A 81 3.59 4.30 2.04
CA GLY A 81 3.21 5.04 0.84
C GLY A 81 3.23 6.56 1.03
N VAL A 82 2.61 7.07 2.09
CA VAL A 82 2.54 8.52 2.34
C VAL A 82 3.88 9.07 2.81
N SER A 83 4.59 8.38 3.71
CA SER A 83 5.87 8.84 4.24
C SER A 83 6.96 8.87 3.16
N TRP A 84 7.08 7.80 2.35
CA TRP A 84 8.07 7.76 1.29
C TRP A 84 7.76 8.72 0.14
N ALA A 85 6.49 9.03 -0.13
CA ALA A 85 6.16 10.03 -1.14
C ALA A 85 6.81 11.39 -0.84
N VAL A 86 6.87 11.80 0.42
CA VAL A 86 7.53 13.06 0.82
C VAL A 86 9.04 12.99 0.61
N VAL A 87 9.66 11.85 0.95
CA VAL A 87 11.10 11.62 0.79
C VAL A 87 11.48 11.58 -0.68
N ASP A 88 10.73 10.86 -1.51
CA ASP A 88 10.93 10.77 -2.95
C ASP A 88 10.83 12.14 -3.62
N ASP A 89 9.80 12.92 -3.28
CA ASP A 89 9.59 14.24 -3.87
C ASP A 89 10.68 15.24 -3.42
N ARG A 90 11.29 15.02 -2.25
CA ARG A 90 12.39 15.83 -1.71
C ARG A 90 13.75 15.45 -2.29
N GLU A 91 14.10 14.17 -2.25
CA GLU A 91 15.47 13.67 -2.45
C GLU A 91 15.69 13.12 -3.86
N LEU A 92 14.76 12.28 -4.32
CA LEU A 92 14.85 11.59 -5.60
C LEU A 92 14.47 12.51 -6.76
N TYR A 93 13.25 13.07 -6.73
CA TYR A 93 12.72 13.89 -7.81
C TYR A 93 13.00 15.38 -7.62
N LYS A 94 13.27 15.83 -6.39
CA LYS A 94 13.56 17.25 -6.05
C LYS A 94 12.49 18.22 -6.55
N THR A 95 11.25 17.74 -6.63
CA THR A 95 10.09 18.50 -7.13
C THR A 95 9.41 19.31 -6.03
N LEU A 96 9.74 19.07 -4.76
CA LEU A 96 9.11 19.71 -3.60
C LEU A 96 9.05 21.25 -3.71
N LYS A 97 10.14 21.90 -4.15
CA LYS A 97 10.18 23.37 -4.35
C LYS A 97 9.15 23.88 -5.37
N TYR A 98 8.92 23.11 -6.44
CA TYR A 98 7.95 23.46 -7.48
C TYR A 98 6.52 23.26 -6.99
N MET A 99 6.29 22.29 -6.10
CA MET A 99 5.00 22.05 -5.50
C MET A 99 4.54 23.18 -4.57
N TYR A 100 5.49 23.83 -3.87
CA TYR A 100 5.20 24.97 -2.98
C TYR A 100 4.79 26.25 -3.72
N ILE A 101 5.29 26.47 -4.94
CA ILE A 101 4.94 27.65 -5.76
C ILE A 101 3.70 27.41 -6.63
N ALA A 102 3.30 26.14 -6.82
CA ALA A 102 2.12 25.78 -7.58
C ALA A 102 0.86 25.89 -6.71
N PRO A 103 -0.32 26.17 -7.29
CA PRO A 103 -1.60 26.18 -6.57
C PRO A 103 -2.09 24.75 -6.30
N ILE A 104 -1.32 23.97 -5.53
CA ILE A 104 -1.61 22.57 -5.17
C ILE A 104 -1.87 22.50 -3.67
N ASN A 105 -2.94 21.78 -3.30
CA ASN A 105 -3.21 21.46 -1.89
C ASN A 105 -2.39 20.23 -1.48
N ILE A 106 -1.36 20.42 -0.66
CA ILE A 106 -0.40 19.38 -0.25
C ILE A 106 -1.07 18.18 0.44
N PRO A 107 -1.97 18.36 1.44
CA PRO A 107 -2.71 17.23 2.02
C PRO A 107 -3.43 16.35 0.98
N ILE A 108 -4.10 16.98 0.00
CA ILE A 108 -4.85 16.26 -1.04
C ILE A 108 -3.90 15.54 -2.01
N TYR A 109 -2.76 16.16 -2.31
CA TYR A 109 -1.71 15.55 -3.10
C TYR A 109 -1.13 14.31 -2.40
N LEU A 110 -0.81 14.39 -1.11
CA LEU A 110 -0.28 13.26 -0.34
C LEU A 110 -1.31 12.13 -0.21
N LEU A 111 -2.59 12.47 -0.01
CA LEU A 111 -3.69 11.50 -0.07
C LEU A 111 -3.73 10.78 -1.42
N GLY A 112 -3.56 11.50 -2.53
CA GLY A 112 -3.46 10.90 -3.85
C GLY A 112 -2.24 9.98 -3.98
N ARG A 113 -1.04 10.43 -3.57
CA ARG A 113 0.20 9.65 -3.63
C ARG A 113 0.10 8.33 -2.85
N GLY A 114 -0.56 8.34 -1.69
CA GLY A 114 -0.83 7.13 -0.90
C GLY A 114 -1.85 6.17 -1.52
N GLY A 115 -2.66 6.63 -2.48
CA GLY A 115 -3.76 5.85 -3.07
C GLY A 115 -3.30 4.59 -3.79
N ALA A 116 -2.15 4.61 -4.48
CA ALA A 116 -1.63 3.43 -5.17
C ALA A 116 -1.26 2.30 -4.19
N ARG A 117 -0.55 2.64 -3.12
CA ARG A 117 -0.19 1.71 -2.05
C ARG A 117 -1.42 1.21 -1.28
N PHE A 118 -2.43 2.06 -1.10
CA PHE A 118 -3.70 1.67 -0.52
C PHE A 118 -4.40 0.61 -1.37
N ILE A 119 -4.51 0.80 -2.69
CA ILE A 119 -5.13 -0.18 -3.61
C ILE A 119 -4.38 -1.51 -3.58
N VAL A 120 -3.05 -1.49 -3.70
CA VAL A 120 -2.23 -2.71 -3.64
C VAL A 120 -2.37 -3.39 -2.27
N GLY A 121 -2.40 -2.60 -1.19
CA GLY A 121 -2.65 -3.10 0.16
C GLY A 121 -4.03 -3.74 0.33
N SER A 122 -5.08 -3.15 -0.25
CA SER A 122 -6.43 -3.73 -0.25
C SER A 122 -6.48 -5.05 -0.98
N ILE A 123 -5.84 -5.15 -2.15
CA ILE A 123 -5.73 -6.41 -2.89
C ILE A 123 -5.00 -7.45 -2.06
N ALA A 124 -3.88 -7.08 -1.42
CA ALA A 124 -3.13 -7.96 -0.56
C ALA A 124 -3.96 -8.48 0.62
N VAL A 125 -4.70 -7.61 1.31
CA VAL A 125 -5.58 -8.03 2.42
C VAL A 125 -6.69 -8.96 1.95
N LEU A 126 -7.33 -8.64 0.82
CA LEU A 126 -8.37 -9.49 0.23
C LEU A 126 -7.84 -10.89 -0.11
N ILE A 127 -6.66 -10.96 -0.73
CA ILE A 127 -6.01 -12.23 -1.06
C ILE A 127 -5.64 -13.02 0.19
N THR A 128 -5.19 -12.35 1.25
CA THR A 128 -4.85 -13.05 2.50
C THR A 128 -6.09 -13.60 3.21
N ILE A 129 -7.24 -12.93 3.12
CA ILE A 129 -8.45 -13.37 3.82
C ILE A 129 -9.21 -14.45 3.05
N LEU A 130 -9.12 -14.46 1.71
CA LEU A 130 -9.85 -15.37 0.82
C LEU A 130 -9.17 -16.74 0.69
#